data_AF-A0A523ZBK7-F1
#
_entry.id   AF-A0A523ZBK7-F1
#
_cell.length_a   1.000
_cell.length_b   1.000
_cell.length_c   1.000
_cell.angle_alpha   90.00
_cell.angle_beta   90.00
_cell.angle_gamma   90.00
#
_symmetry.space_group_name_H-M   'P 1'
#
loop_
_entity.id
_entity.type
_entity.pdbx_description
1 polymer ?
#
loop_
_entity_poly.entity_id
_entity_poly.type
_entity_poly.pdbx_seq_one_letter_code
_entity_poly.pdbx_strand_id
1 'polypeptide(L)' 'MERTLVLIKPDAMQRSLAGEILARLERRGLRIVAMRLFQMDEALARRHYAE' A
#
# COMPACT_ATOMS: atom_id res chain seq x y z
N MET A 1 0.20 -3.75 21.22
CA MET A 1 0.32 -4.26 19.82
C MET A 1 -0.12 -3.14 18.91
N GLU A 2 0.81 -2.57 18.15
CA GLU A 2 0.52 -1.44 17.26
C GLU A 2 0.27 -1.93 15.83
N ARG A 3 -0.54 -1.19 15.08
CA ARG A 3 -0.84 -1.45 13.67
C ARG A 3 -0.66 -0.14 12.91
N THR A 4 -0.02 -0.23 11.76
CA THR A 4 0.15 0.91 10.86
C THR A 4 -0.37 0.54 9.47
N LEU A 5 -0.86 1.55 8.75
CA LEU A 5 -1.31 1.40 7.38
C LEU A 5 -0.14 1.68 6.44
N VAL A 6 0.10 0.77 5.49
CA VAL A 6 1.05 0.97 4.39
C VAL A 6 0.27 1.05 3.09
N LEU A 7 0.51 2.11 2.31
CA LEU A 7 -0.09 2.30 0.99
C LEU A 7 0.98 2.11 -0.08
N ILE A 8 0.77 1.14 -0.97
CA ILE A 8 1.57 0.97 -2.18
C ILE A 8 0.85 1.73 -3.30
N LYS A 9 1.46 2.82 -3.76
CA LYS A 9 0.89 3.69 -4.78
C LYS A 9 0.91 3.04 -6.19
N PRO A 10 0.06 3.50 -7.13
CA PRO A 10 -0.03 2.92 -8.47
C PRO A 10 1.29 2.89 -9.25
N ASP A 11 2.17 3.86 -9.05
CA ASP A 11 3.50 3.92 -9.69
C ASP A 11 4.39 2.73 -9.26
N ALA A 12 4.36 2.35 -7.99
CA ALA A 12 5.09 1.19 -7.49
C ALA A 12 4.47 -0.12 -8.01
N MET A 13 3.16 -0.16 -8.21
CA MET A 13 2.45 -1.30 -8.81
C MET A 13 2.82 -1.45 -10.30
N GLN A 14 2.80 -0.36 -11.07
CA GLN A 14 3.18 -0.34 -12.49
C GLN A 14 4.61 -0.77 -12.73
N ARG A 15 5.50 -0.49 -11.77
CA ARG A 15 6.91 -0.88 -11.80
C ARG A 15 7.17 -2.28 -11.20
N SER A 16 6.12 -3.02 -10.85
CA SER A 16 6.21 -4.35 -10.23
C SER A 16 7.02 -4.39 -8.92
N LEU A 17 7.07 -3.28 -8.17
CA LEU A 17 7.85 -3.14 -6.93
C LEU A 17 7.12 -3.65 -5.69
N ALA A 18 5.84 -4.02 -5.80
CA ALA A 18 5.02 -4.42 -4.66
C ALA A 18 5.65 -5.59 -3.87
N GLY A 19 6.14 -6.62 -4.56
CA GLY A 19 6.78 -7.77 -3.91
C GLY A 19 8.04 -7.39 -3.13
N GLU A 20 8.88 -6.51 -3.69
CA GLU A 20 10.08 -6.03 -3.02
C GLU A 20 9.75 -5.21 -1.76
N ILE A 21 8.72 -4.36 -1.85
CA ILE A 21 8.24 -3.56 -0.71
C ILE A 21 7.75 -4.48 0.42
N LEU A 22 6.94 -5.49 0.10
CA LEU A 22 6.43 -6.44 1.11
C LEU A 22 7.57 -7.23 1.75
N ALA A 23 8.49 -7.75 0.94
CA ALA A 23 9.67 -8.47 1.44
C ALA A 23 10.52 -7.58 2.36
N ARG A 24 10.66 -6.29 2.06
CA ARG A 24 11.39 -5.34 2.92
C ARG A 24 10.70 -5.13 4.27
N LEU A 25 9.36 -5.06 4.30
CA LEU A 25 8.61 -4.91 5.54
C LEU A 25 8.77 -6.16 6.44
N GLU A 26 8.65 -7.35 5.85
CA GLU A 26 8.82 -8.61 6.58
C GLU A 26 10.25 -8.77 7.11
N ARG A 27 11.27 -8.42 6.32
CA ARG A 27 12.68 -8.41 6.76
C ARG A 27 12.95 -7.46 7.92
N ARG A 28 12.13 -6.44 8.12
CA ARG A 28 12.20 -5.54 9.28
C ARG A 28 11.47 -6.09 10.52
N GLY A 29 10.91 -7.29 10.44
CA GLY A 29 10.16 -7.93 11.51
C GLY A 29 8.69 -7.47 11.59
N LEU A 30 8.20 -6.72 10.59
CA LEU A 30 6.79 -6.35 10.52
C LEU A 30 5.98 -7.53 9.99
N ARG A 31 4.83 -7.79 10.63
CA ARG A 31 3.89 -8.79 10.16
C ARG A 31 2.78 -8.15 9.35
N ILE A 32 2.58 -8.61 8.14
CA ILE A 32 1.43 -8.24 7.33
C ILE A 32 0.21 -8.99 7.87
N VAL A 33 -0.76 -8.25 8.40
CA VAL A 33 -1.98 -8.82 9.02
C VAL A 33 -3.20 -8.77 8.09
N ALA A 34 -3.18 -7.90 7.09
CA ALA A 34 -4.21 -7.76 6.08
C ALA A 34 -3.62 -7.06 4.85
N MET A 35 -4.13 -7.41 3.67
CA MET A 35 -3.84 -6.72 2.42
C MET A 35 -5.12 -6.61 1.61
N ARG A 36 -5.29 -5.50 0.90
CA ARG A 36 -6.37 -5.34 -0.06
C ARG A 36 -5.88 -4.49 -1.23
N LEU A 37 -6.05 -5.02 -2.44
CA LEU A 37 -5.82 -4.27 -3.66
C LEU A 37 -7.10 -3.51 -4.00
N PHE A 38 -6.98 -2.21 -4.23
CA PHE A 38 -8.07 -1.38 -4.68
C PHE A 38 -7.65 -0.67 -5.95
N GLN A 39 -8.55 -0.65 -6.94
CA GLN A 39 -8.45 0.27 -8.05
C GLN A 39 -9.19 1.53 -7.63
N MET A 40 -8.44 2.58 -7.33
CA MET A 40 -9.03 3.87 -6.95
C MET A 40 -9.66 4.47 -8.21
N ASP A 41 -10.98 4.60 -8.24
CA ASP A 41 -11.63 5.40 -9.25
C ASP A 41 -11.21 6.87 -9.07
N GLU A 42 -11.19 7.63 -10.17
CA GLU A 42 -10.69 9.00 -10.18
C GLU A 42 -11.50 9.91 -9.24
N ALA A 43 -12.76 9.56 -8.97
CA ALA A 43 -13.65 10.28 -8.06
C ALA A 43 -13.27 10.07 -6.59
N LEU A 44 -12.86 8.86 -6.20
CA LEU A 44 -12.40 8.49 -4.87
C LEU A 44 -11.00 9.05 -4.60
N ALA A 45 -10.14 9.08 -5.62
CA ALA A 45 -8.83 9.73 -5.53
C ALA A 45 -8.96 11.23 -5.25
N ARG A 46 -9.86 11.94 -5.96
CA ARG A 46 -10.14 13.35 -5.70
C ARG A 46 -10.65 13.62 -4.29
N ARG A 47 -11.49 12.73 -3.72
CA ARG A 47 -11.99 12.88 -2.34
C ARG A 47 -10.93 12.62 -1.28
N HIS A 48 -9.96 11.73 -1.54
CA HIS A 48 -8.94 11.37 -0.56
C HIS A 48 -7.80 12.40 -0.45
N TYR A 49 -7.58 13.23 -1.48
CA TYR A 49 -6.62 14.34 -1.50
C TYR A 49 -7.30 15.72 -1.46
N ALA A 50 -8.57 15.80 -1.05
CA ALA A 50 -9.31 17.06 -0.93
C ALA A 50 -9.06 17.82 0.40
N GLU A 51 -8.20 17.29 1.26
CA GLU A 51 -7.66 17.95 2.46
C GLU A 51 -6.17 18.24 2.25
#